data_AF-A0A078HY54-F1
#
_entry.id   AF-A0A078HY54-F1
#
_cell.length_a   1.000
_cell.length_b   1.000
_cell.length_c   1.000
_cell.angle_alpha   90.00
_cell.angle_beta   90.00
_cell.angle_gamma   90.00
#
_symmetry.space_group_name_H-M   'P 1'
#
loop_
_entity.id
_entity.type
_entity.pdbx_description
1 polymer ?
#
loop_
_entity_poly.entity_id
_entity_poly.type
_entity_poly.pdbx_seq_one_letter_code
_entity_poly.pdbx_strand_id
1 'polypeptide(L)'
;MFLLFLYKTVIGAACTINDLFDRDIDRKVERTRLRPLASGLLTPFQGIQFLGLQLLLLLGILLQLNNYSRVLGALSLLLNFSYPLMTRFTHWLQNRQT
;
A
#
# COMPACT_ATOMS: atom_id res chain seq x y z
N MET A 1 4.03 -1.66 22.54
CA MET A 1 3.07 -2.59 21.91
C MET A 1 2.18 -1.89 20.88
N PHE A 2 1.42 -0.85 21.25
CA PHE A 2 0.54 -0.09 20.32
C PHE A 2 1.24 0.48 19.08
N LEU A 3 2.43 1.07 19.23
CA LEU A 3 3.21 1.62 18.10
C LEU A 3 3.64 0.57 17.07
N LEU A 4 4.01 -0.64 17.53
CA LEU A 4 4.40 -1.74 16.62
C LEU A 4 3.21 -2.23 15.81
N PHE A 5 2.02 -2.26 16.43
CA PHE A 5 0.79 -2.66 15.75
C PHE A 5 0.42 -1.63 14.67
N LEU A 6 0.45 -0.34 15.01
CA LEU A 6 0.19 0.75 14.07
C LEU A 6 1.17 0.74 12.89
N TYR A 7 2.47 0.59 13.16
CA TYR A 7 3.50 0.54 12.12
C TYR A 7 3.28 -0.63 11.15
N LYS A 8 2.94 -1.83 11.66
CA LYS A 8 2.65 -3.00 10.81
C LYS A 8 1.40 -2.82 9.96
N THR A 9 0.34 -2.20 10.50
CA THR A 9 -0.89 -1.91 9.74
C THR A 9 -0.62 -0.90 8.62
N VAL A 10 0.18 0.14 8.87
CA VAL A 10 0.57 1.14 7.86
C VAL A 10 1.37 0.49 6.73
N ILE A 11 2.37 -0.34 7.04
CA ILE A 11 3.16 -1.05 6.03
C ILE A 11 2.26 -2.01 5.24
N GLY A 12 1.40 -2.77 5.92
CA GLY A 12 0.48 -3.70 5.26
C GLY A 12 -0.46 -2.99 4.28
N ALA A 13 -0.99 -1.83 4.66
CA ALA A 13 -1.82 -0.99 3.77
C ALA A 13 -1.00 -0.45 2.58
N ALA A 14 0.21 0.05 2.83
CA ALA A 14 1.09 0.56 1.78
C ALA A 14 1.47 -0.52 0.76
N CYS A 15 1.81 -1.74 1.22
CA CYS A 15 2.08 -2.88 0.34
C CYS A 15 0.85 -3.28 -0.47
N THR A 16 -0.34 -3.30 0.14
CA THR A 16 -1.59 -3.65 -0.56
C THR A 16 -1.95 -2.61 -1.63
N ILE A 17 -1.74 -1.32 -1.34
CA ILE A 17 -1.85 -0.24 -2.32
C ILE A 17 -0.87 -0.49 -3.47
N ASN A 18 0.40 -0.76 -3.16
CA ASN A 18 1.43 -0.98 -4.17
C ASN A 18 1.10 -2.18 -5.07
N ASP A 19 0.71 -3.31 -4.51
CA ASP A 19 0.33 -4.50 -5.29
C ASP A 19 -0.93 -4.26 -6.16
N LEU A 20 -1.86 -3.41 -5.72
CA LEU A 20 -3.05 -3.05 -6.50
C LEU A 20 -2.70 -2.14 -7.68
N PHE A 21 -1.78 -1.18 -7.48
CA PHE A 21 -1.32 -0.27 -8.54
C PHE A 21 -0.35 -0.95 -9.51
N ASP A 22 0.55 -1.81 -9.01
CA ASP A 22 1.56 -2.50 -9.82
C ASP A 22 1.00 -3.72 -10.55
N ARG A 23 -0.22 -4.19 -10.24
CA ARG A 23 -0.90 -5.32 -10.91
C ARG A 23 -0.72 -5.35 -12.43
N ASP A 24 -0.94 -4.24 -13.11
CA ASP A 24 -0.98 -4.21 -14.59
C ASP A 24 0.44 -4.24 -15.18
N ILE A 25 1.42 -3.78 -14.41
CA ILE A 25 2.86 -3.84 -14.70
C ILE A 25 3.40 -5.25 -14.38
N ASP A 26 3.09 -5.75 -13.19
CA ASP A 26 3.52 -7.06 -12.68
C ASP A 26 2.99 -8.20 -13.55
N ARG A 27 1.85 -8.02 -14.22
CA ARG A 27 1.35 -8.98 -15.23
C ARG A 27 2.24 -9.09 -16.47
N LYS A 28 2.97 -8.02 -16.83
CA LYS A 28 3.84 -7.95 -18.01
C LYS A 28 5.27 -8.39 -17.71
N VAL A 29 5.64 -8.50 -16.44
CA VAL A 29 6.98 -8.85 -15.98
C VAL A 29 7.04 -10.33 -15.59
N GLU A 30 7.91 -11.09 -16.22
CA GLU A 30 7.99 -12.55 -16.04
C GLU A 30 8.32 -12.96 -14.58
N ARG A 31 9.07 -12.11 -13.86
CA ARG A 31 9.44 -12.32 -12.45
C ARG A 31 8.29 -12.09 -11.46
N THR A 32 7.42 -11.11 -11.69
CA THR A 32 6.35 -10.71 -10.75
C THR A 32 4.96 -11.17 -11.18
N ARG A 33 4.84 -11.85 -12.33
CA ARG A 33 3.59 -12.42 -12.86
C ARG A 33 2.87 -13.38 -11.91
N LEU A 34 3.60 -14.03 -11.00
CA LEU A 34 3.05 -14.98 -10.03
C LEU A 34 2.43 -14.31 -8.79
N ARG A 35 2.60 -12.99 -8.60
CA ARG A 35 1.98 -12.28 -7.48
C ARG A 35 0.46 -12.49 -7.50
N PRO A 36 -0.19 -12.67 -6.34
CA PRO A 36 -1.58 -13.10 -6.28
C PRO A 36 -2.58 -12.12 -6.92
N LEU A 37 -2.30 -10.80 -6.91
CA LEU A 37 -3.10 -9.81 -7.65
C LEU A 37 -2.78 -9.76 -9.16
N ALA A 38 -1.54 -10.02 -9.57
CA ALA A 38 -1.11 -10.00 -10.97
C ALA A 38 -1.55 -11.26 -11.74
N SER A 39 -1.44 -12.42 -11.08
CA SER A 39 -1.85 -13.73 -11.58
C SER A 39 -3.36 -13.94 -11.65
N GLY A 40 -4.14 -13.07 -10.99
CA GLY A 40 -5.60 -13.17 -10.93
C GLY A 40 -6.13 -14.18 -9.91
N LEU A 41 -5.25 -14.72 -9.04
CA LEU A 41 -5.65 -15.56 -7.90
C LEU A 41 -6.54 -14.79 -6.91
N LEU A 42 -6.26 -13.50 -6.73
CA LEU A 42 -7.11 -12.57 -5.97
C LEU A 42 -7.76 -11.58 -6.93
N THR A 43 -9.06 -11.37 -6.74
CA THR A 43 -9.76 -10.31 -7.48
C THR A 43 -9.30 -8.94 -6.99
N PRO A 44 -9.18 -7.94 -7.87
CA PRO A 44 -8.85 -6.57 -7.45
C PRO A 44 -9.85 -6.03 -6.44
N PHE A 45 -11.10 -6.49 -6.51
CA PHE A 45 -12.15 -6.12 -5.57
C PHE A 45 -11.84 -6.63 -4.15
N GLN A 46 -11.37 -7.88 -3.99
CA GLN A 46 -10.91 -8.41 -2.71
C GLN A 46 -9.70 -7.62 -2.17
N GLY A 47 -8.78 -7.19 -3.04
CA GLY A 47 -7.66 -6.33 -2.66
C GLY A 47 -8.12 -4.98 -2.09
N ILE A 48 -9.09 -4.34 -2.75
CA ILE A 48 -9.70 -3.09 -2.27
C ILE A 48 -10.44 -3.28 -0.95
N GLN A 49 -11.17 -4.39 -0.78
CA GLN A 49 -11.85 -4.70 0.47
C GLN A 49 -10.86 -4.88 1.63
N PHE A 50 -9.74 -5.58 1.39
CA PHE A 50 -8.69 -5.79 2.38
C PHE A 50 -7.99 -4.47 2.76
N LEU A 51 -7.70 -3.64 1.77
CA LEU A 51 -7.16 -2.29 1.97
C LEU A 51 -8.14 -1.42 2.78
N GLY A 52 -9.44 -1.48 2.49
CA GLY A 52 -10.47 -0.80 3.26
C GLY A 52 -10.49 -1.23 4.73
N LEU A 53 -10.38 -2.53 5.00
CA LEU A 53 -10.26 -3.06 6.36
C LEU A 53 -9.01 -2.55 7.08
N GLN A 54 -7.86 -2.54 6.41
CA GLN A 54 -6.61 -2.01 6.98
C GLN A 54 -6.70 -0.51 7.30
N LEU A 55 -7.34 0.27 6.42
CA LEU A 55 -7.56 1.71 6.65
C LEU A 55 -8.54 1.96 7.81
N LEU A 56 -9.60 1.17 7.93
CA LEU A 56 -10.54 1.27 9.05
C LEU A 56 -9.87 0.93 10.39
N LEU A 57 -9.05 -0.12 10.42
CA LEU A 57 -8.22 -0.46 11.59
C LEU A 57 -7.26 0.68 11.95
N LEU A 58 -6.57 1.23 10.95
CA LEU A 58 -5.64 2.34 11.15
C LEU A 58 -6.36 3.60 11.67
N LEU A 59 -7.55 3.90 11.13
CA LEU A 59 -8.40 5.01 11.59
C LEU A 59 -8.84 4.80 13.03
N GLY A 60 -9.30 3.60 13.40
CA GLY A 60 -9.68 3.26 14.76
C GLY A 60 -8.54 3.48 15.77
N ILE A 61 -7.31 3.12 15.40
CA ILE A 61 -6.13 3.37 16.23
C ILE A 61 -5.82 4.89 16.26
N LEU A 62 -5.86 5.60 15.12
CA LEU A 62 -5.61 7.05 15.08
C LEU A 62 -6.57 7.87 15.94
N LEU A 63 -7.81 7.43 16.10
CA LEU A 63 -8.81 8.09 16.94
C LEU A 63 -8.49 7.95 18.43
N GLN A 64 -7.84 6.85 18.83
CA GLN A 64 -7.39 6.63 20.21
C GLN A 64 -6.09 7.40 20.55
N LEU A 65 -5.40 7.95 19.55
CA LEU A 65 -4.17 8.73 19.75
C LEU A 65 -4.44 10.21 19.99
N ASN A 66 -3.43 10.86 20.58
CA ASN A 66 -3.42 12.29 20.89
C ASN A 66 -3.45 13.14 19.60
N ASN A 67 -3.96 14.38 19.66
CA ASN A 67 -4.16 15.24 18.48
C ASN A 67 -2.88 15.44 17.64
N TYR A 68 -1.72 15.61 18.29
CA TYR A 68 -0.42 15.71 17.61
C TYR A 68 -0.08 14.46 16.78
N SER A 69 -0.31 13.27 17.34
CA SER A 69 -0.04 12.01 16.66
C SER A 69 -1.02 11.73 15.52
N ARG A 70 -2.25 12.25 15.60
CA ARG A 70 -3.23 12.17 14.51
C ARG A 70 -2.76 12.93 13.27
N VAL A 71 -2.25 14.15 13.45
CA VAL A 71 -1.70 14.97 12.36
C VAL A 71 -0.45 14.33 11.76
N LEU A 72 0.47 13.86 12.60
CA LEU A 72 1.67 13.15 12.14
C LEU A 72 1.34 11.85 11.38
N GLY A 73 0.34 11.09 11.87
CA GLY A 73 -0.15 9.90 11.19
C GLY A 73 -0.76 10.20 9.81
N ALA A 74 -1.56 11.27 9.71
CA ALA A 74 -2.12 11.73 8.44
C ALA A 74 -1.04 12.15 7.44
N LEU A 75 0.01 12.87 7.89
CA LEU A 75 1.14 13.25 7.06
C LEU A 75 1.96 12.03 6.58
N SER A 76 2.16 11.02 7.44
CA SER A 76 2.86 9.79 7.06
C SER A 76 2.11 9.00 5.98
N LEU A 77 0.77 8.98 6.03
CA LEU A 77 -0.04 8.37 4.97
C LEU A 77 0.16 9.10 3.64
N LEU A 78 0.14 10.43 3.63
CA LEU A 78 0.42 11.23 2.44
C LEU A 78 1.79 10.89 1.82
N LEU A 79 2.84 10.74 2.63
CA LEU A 79 4.15 10.33 2.13
C LEU A 79 4.12 8.92 1.50
N ASN A 80 3.47 7.95 2.14
CA ASN A 80 3.39 6.59 1.60
C ASN A 80 2.61 6.53 0.27
N PHE A 81 1.58 7.36 0.09
CA PHE A 81 0.88 7.48 -1.19
C PHE A 81 1.70 8.20 -2.26
N SER A 82 2.60 9.12 -1.86
CA SER A 82 3.47 9.83 -2.81
C SER A 82 4.57 8.96 -3.42
N TYR A 83 5.02 7.91 -2.72
CA TYR A 83 6.06 6.99 -3.19
C TYR A 83 5.73 6.28 -4.52
N PRO A 84 4.56 5.61 -4.68
CA PRO A 84 4.20 4.96 -5.94
C PRO A 84 3.90 5.96 -7.09
N LEU A 85 3.58 7.22 -6.77
CA LEU A 85 3.48 8.27 -7.79
C LEU A 85 4.86 8.60 -8.36
N MET A 86 5.87 8.68 -7.48
CA MET A 86 7.23 9.03 -7.87
C MET A 86 7.86 7.96 -8.78
N THR A 87 7.60 6.68 -8.54
CA THR A 87 8.05 5.58 -9.40
C THR A 87 7.39 5.63 -10.78
N ARG A 88 6.18 6.19 -10.89
CA ARG A 88 5.45 6.36 -12.16
C ARG A 88 6.02 7.46 -13.06
N PHE A 89 6.46 8.58 -12.47
CA PHE A 89 7.11 9.66 -13.22
C PHE A 89 8.56 9.33 -13.60
N THR A 90 9.20 8.44 -12.85
CA THR A 90 10.60 8.08 -13.05
C THR A 90 10.71 6.77 -13.82
N HIS A 91 10.54 6.82 -15.15
CA HIS A 91 10.67 5.66 -16.06
C HIS A 91 11.96 4.83 -15.89
N TRP A 92 13.00 5.42 -15.29
CA TRP A 92 14.28 4.78 -15.02
C TRP A 92 14.19 3.53 -14.11
N LEU A 93 13.30 3.53 -13.11
CA LEU A 93 13.11 2.36 -12.22
C LEU A 93 12.27 1.26 -12.89
N GLN A 94 11.29 1.66 -13.70
CA GLN A 94 10.40 0.77 -14.43
C GLN A 94 11.16 -0.13 -15.42
N ASN A 95 12.10 0.45 -16.18
CA ASN A 95 12.84 -0.24 -17.24
C ASN A 95 13.82 -1.31 -16.73
N ARG A 96 14.10 -1.37 -15.41
CA ARG A 96 14.93 -2.43 -14.82
C ARG A 96 14.14 -3.67 -14.40
N GLN A 97 12.82 -3.60 -14.42
CA GLN A 97 11.95 -4.71 -14.03
C GLN A 97 11.50 -5.57 -15.21
N THR A 98 11.79 -5.19 -16.46
CA THR A 98 11.58 -6.03 -17.66
C THR A 98 12.52 -7.22 -17.71
#